data_AF-A0A517U237-F1
#
_entry.id   AF-A0A517U237-F1
#
_cell.length_a   1.000
_cell.length_b   1.000
_cell.length_c   1.000
_cell.angle_alpha   90.00
_cell.angle_beta   90.00
_cell.angle_gamma   90.00
#
_symmetry.space_group_name_H-M   'P 1'
#
loop_
_entity.id
_entity.type
_entity.pdbx_description
1 polymer ?
#
loop_
_entity_poly.entity_id
_entity_poly.type
_entity_poly.pdbx_seq_one_letter_code
_entity_poly.pdbx_strand_id
1 'polypeptide(L)'
;MHLERVTSRSSEAGVAGWIASNDVTLFTMVLVMVIAIFLHSRVNKGLSEQAQLADQNATIVATLTSTAAELDDARDLLAQTNERLTLTQAERDQLQQQLLDKLTAMTEINAKLEAILADKGELTRQRETLLSEKEALSREKAMLEGDRDQTAATNVTLHSRLDELSSQLAAKVAALEAIESQRDELTKQAAELKTLVTSLKQRLEQMNVELRTAKNEAEAAKATADADAQQLQAKLAAGDRQAEAYLADLRRATEMLESLKLEKQQLQSELTAAERQRQADLLAEAENNRELVGLKGSLRRVAIIFDASGSMRQTGGGGADRWTEAREIAATWLKHLNVHECVLIVYSTDVRTFPADGSLTDLRGTEGAAKRDQLLRELEAIQPGGWTDTLAAFQKAYEYDVDTILLLSDGAPSKLASGAYQDALAQQIYQLCRQHAEVPVNTIGLGNYFDQEMSAFLRTVANITGGEFRGE
;
A
#
# COMPACT_ATOMS: atom_id res chain seq x y z
N MET A 1 90.10 -134.13 -50.07
CA MET A 1 89.56 -135.33 -50.74
C MET A 1 89.83 -135.23 -52.23
N HIS A 2 90.74 -136.03 -52.77
CA HIS A 2 90.59 -136.77 -54.04
C HIS A 2 91.83 -137.67 -54.21
N LEU A 3 91.61 -138.91 -54.61
CA LEU A 3 92.60 -139.97 -54.82
C LEU A 3 92.65 -140.32 -56.30
N GLU A 4 93.83 -140.67 -56.85
CA GLU A 4 94.07 -141.55 -58.02
C GLU A 4 95.59 -141.53 -58.38
N ARG A 5 96.19 -142.44 -59.16
CA ARG A 5 96.22 -143.93 -59.09
C ARG A 5 97.43 -144.48 -59.87
N VAL A 6 97.87 -145.67 -59.50
CA VAL A 6 99.07 -146.45 -59.93
C VAL A 6 99.06 -146.96 -61.40
N THR A 7 100.24 -147.20 -62.01
CA THR A 7 100.49 -148.28 -63.02
C THR A 7 102.00 -148.55 -63.26
N SER A 8 102.43 -149.75 -63.67
CA SER A 8 103.86 -150.10 -63.93
C SER A 8 104.12 -151.41 -64.73
N ARG A 9 105.06 -151.42 -65.70
CA ARG A 9 105.56 -152.56 -66.53
C ARG A 9 106.82 -152.12 -67.35
N SER A 10 107.67 -152.95 -67.97
CA SER A 10 108.13 -154.36 -67.81
C SER A 10 109.24 -154.70 -68.84
N SER A 11 109.87 -155.89 -68.74
CA SER A 11 110.57 -156.71 -69.79
C SER A 11 111.79 -156.11 -70.54
N GLU A 12 113.03 -156.66 -70.46
CA GLU A 12 113.56 -157.96 -71.01
C GLU A 12 113.71 -157.99 -72.54
N ALA A 13 114.66 -158.66 -73.22
CA ALA A 13 115.98 -159.31 -72.92
C ALA A 13 116.73 -159.51 -74.29
N GLY A 14 118.07 -159.60 -74.40
CA GLY A 14 118.84 -160.86 -74.40
C GLY A 14 119.65 -161.10 -75.71
N VAL A 15 120.51 -162.16 -75.73
CA VAL A 15 121.32 -162.71 -76.87
C VAL A 15 122.59 -161.92 -77.29
N ALA A 16 123.70 -162.50 -77.80
CA ALA A 16 124.67 -163.55 -77.33
C ALA A 16 125.64 -163.90 -78.51
N GLY A 17 126.95 -164.15 -78.30
CA GLY A 17 127.80 -164.63 -79.42
C GLY A 17 129.34 -164.70 -79.32
N TRP A 18 129.87 -165.85 -78.86
CA TRP A 18 131.13 -166.52 -79.28
C TRP A 18 132.53 -165.87 -79.01
N ILE A 19 133.55 -166.74 -78.99
CA ILE A 19 134.87 -166.54 -78.34
C ILE A 19 136.03 -166.65 -79.36
N ALA A 20 137.06 -165.81 -79.18
CA ALA A 20 138.44 -166.12 -79.59
C ALA A 20 139.43 -165.67 -78.49
N SER A 21 140.22 -166.62 -77.99
CA SER A 21 141.09 -166.57 -76.81
C SER A 21 142.25 -165.55 -76.86
N ASN A 22 142.28 -164.55 -75.94
CA ASN A 22 143.47 -164.29 -75.07
C ASN A 22 143.33 -163.27 -73.89
N ASP A 23 142.33 -162.36 -73.83
CA ASP A 23 142.39 -161.14 -72.97
C ASP A 23 141.41 -161.07 -71.77
N VAL A 24 141.33 -162.10 -70.91
CA VAL A 24 140.30 -162.17 -69.84
C VAL A 24 140.70 -161.49 -68.51
N THR A 25 141.98 -161.25 -68.23
CA THR A 25 142.45 -160.82 -66.88
C THR A 25 142.44 -159.32 -66.61
N LEU A 26 142.33 -158.46 -67.63
CA LEU A 26 142.44 -157.00 -67.48
C LEU A 26 141.07 -156.31 -67.24
N PHE A 27 139.97 -156.93 -67.65
CA PHE A 27 138.66 -156.27 -67.69
C PHE A 27 137.87 -156.31 -66.36
N THR A 28 138.09 -157.33 -65.52
CA THR A 28 137.35 -157.53 -64.25
C THR A 28 137.75 -156.53 -63.16
N MET A 29 139.01 -156.10 -63.12
CA MET A 29 139.50 -155.18 -62.09
C MET A 29 138.94 -153.75 -62.25
N VAL A 30 138.73 -153.30 -63.50
CA VAL A 30 138.18 -151.97 -63.81
C VAL A 30 136.71 -151.87 -63.38
N LEU A 31 135.92 -152.93 -63.58
CA LEU A 31 134.47 -152.90 -63.34
C LEU A 31 134.10 -152.70 -61.86
N VAL A 32 134.83 -153.35 -60.94
CA VAL A 32 134.55 -153.26 -59.49
C VAL A 32 134.83 -151.85 -58.97
N MET A 33 135.89 -151.21 -59.45
CA MET A 33 136.28 -149.86 -59.03
C MET A 33 135.27 -148.79 -59.49
N VAL A 34 134.67 -148.96 -60.67
CA VAL A 34 133.60 -148.07 -61.18
C VAL A 34 132.33 -148.16 -60.31
N ILE A 35 131.93 -149.37 -59.89
CA ILE A 35 130.71 -149.55 -59.07
C ILE A 35 130.87 -148.92 -57.67
N ALA A 36 132.04 -149.04 -57.05
CA ALA A 36 132.31 -148.44 -55.74
C ALA A 36 132.25 -146.91 -55.76
N ILE A 37 132.83 -146.28 -56.79
CA ILE A 37 132.78 -144.82 -56.99
C ILE A 37 131.34 -144.35 -57.20
N PHE A 38 130.53 -145.10 -57.96
CA PHE A 38 129.14 -144.74 -58.25
C PHE A 38 128.24 -144.77 -57.01
N LEU A 39 128.42 -145.77 -56.13
CA LEU A 39 127.70 -145.86 -54.86
C LEU A 39 128.06 -144.74 -53.88
N HIS A 40 129.34 -144.41 -53.74
CA HIS A 40 129.79 -143.34 -52.83
C HIS A 40 129.32 -141.95 -53.31
N SER A 41 129.32 -141.71 -54.62
CA SER A 41 128.74 -140.52 -55.24
C SER A 41 127.25 -140.36 -54.91
N ARG A 42 126.47 -141.45 -55.01
CA ARG A 42 125.02 -141.42 -54.79
C ARG A 42 124.62 -141.18 -53.32
N VAL A 43 125.38 -141.70 -52.36
CA VAL A 43 125.13 -141.48 -50.92
C VAL A 43 125.48 -140.04 -50.51
N ASN A 44 126.64 -139.51 -50.94
CA ASN A 44 127.00 -138.12 -50.65
C ASN A 44 126.03 -137.12 -51.30
N LYS A 45 125.51 -137.45 -52.49
CA LYS A 45 124.43 -136.66 -53.10
C LYS A 45 123.15 -136.69 -52.25
N GLY A 46 122.73 -137.84 -51.74
CA GLY A 46 121.56 -137.95 -50.85
C GLY A 46 121.69 -137.19 -49.54
N LEU A 47 122.88 -137.18 -48.91
CA LEU A 47 123.15 -136.35 -47.72
C LEU A 47 123.15 -134.85 -48.04
N SER A 48 123.68 -134.45 -49.19
CA SER A 48 123.61 -133.07 -49.66
C SER A 48 122.16 -132.64 -49.94
N GLU A 49 121.37 -133.50 -50.57
CA GLU A 49 119.94 -133.28 -50.84
C GLU A 49 119.14 -133.21 -49.52
N GLN A 50 119.47 -134.03 -48.52
CA GLN A 50 118.83 -133.99 -47.19
C GLN A 50 119.20 -132.73 -46.38
N ALA A 51 120.47 -132.29 -46.43
CA ALA A 51 120.89 -131.03 -45.83
C ALA A 51 120.20 -129.83 -46.51
N GLN A 52 120.10 -129.85 -47.84
CA GLN A 52 119.37 -128.83 -48.62
C GLN A 52 117.87 -128.82 -48.29
N LEU A 53 117.24 -129.98 -48.10
CA LEU A 53 115.84 -130.08 -47.65
C LEU A 53 115.65 -129.58 -46.21
N ALA A 54 116.63 -129.79 -45.32
CA ALA A 54 116.59 -129.26 -43.96
C ALA A 54 116.70 -127.73 -43.95
N ASP A 55 117.60 -127.16 -44.76
CA ASP A 55 117.78 -125.71 -44.91
C ASP A 55 116.57 -125.04 -45.61
N GLN A 56 116.00 -125.70 -46.61
CA GLN A 56 114.72 -125.31 -47.21
C GLN A 56 113.59 -125.35 -46.20
N ASN A 57 113.48 -126.41 -45.37
CA ASN A 57 112.46 -126.47 -44.32
C ASN A 57 112.67 -125.39 -43.26
N ALA A 58 113.91 -125.10 -42.85
CA ALA A 58 114.20 -123.99 -41.93
C ALA A 58 113.81 -122.64 -42.53
N THR A 59 114.10 -122.42 -43.82
CA THR A 59 113.69 -121.22 -44.57
C THR A 59 112.17 -121.12 -44.71
N ILE A 60 111.48 -122.23 -44.97
CA ILE A 60 110.01 -122.31 -45.05
C ILE A 60 109.38 -122.03 -43.69
N VAL A 61 109.92 -122.58 -42.60
CA VAL A 61 109.45 -122.30 -41.23
C VAL A 61 109.71 -120.83 -40.85
N ALA A 62 110.86 -120.27 -41.19
CA ALA A 62 111.16 -118.86 -40.94
C ALA A 62 110.24 -117.92 -41.72
N THR A 63 109.98 -118.20 -43.00
CA THR A 63 109.04 -117.42 -43.83
C THR A 63 107.58 -117.61 -43.40
N LEU A 64 107.17 -118.81 -43.00
CA LEU A 64 105.85 -119.04 -42.37
C LEU A 64 105.71 -118.26 -41.06
N THR A 65 106.77 -118.20 -40.24
CA THR A 65 106.74 -117.44 -38.98
C THR A 65 106.69 -115.93 -39.23
N SER A 66 107.45 -115.42 -40.22
CA SER A 66 107.39 -114.01 -40.65
C SER A 66 106.00 -113.64 -41.18
N THR A 67 105.45 -114.45 -42.10
CA THR A 67 104.12 -114.20 -42.69
C THR A 67 102.99 -114.40 -41.68
N ALA A 68 103.16 -115.23 -40.64
CA ALA A 68 102.23 -115.30 -39.52
C ALA A 68 102.26 -114.01 -38.68
N ALA A 69 103.45 -113.50 -38.35
CA ALA A 69 103.60 -112.23 -37.65
C ALA A 69 103.05 -111.05 -38.47
N GLU A 70 103.35 -110.96 -39.76
CA GLU A 70 102.79 -109.96 -40.68
C GLU A 70 101.26 -110.05 -40.78
N LEU A 71 100.70 -111.27 -40.72
CA LEU A 71 99.24 -111.47 -40.74
C LEU A 71 98.59 -111.05 -39.41
N ASP A 72 99.24 -111.27 -38.28
CA ASP A 72 98.77 -110.83 -36.97
C ASP A 72 98.90 -109.31 -36.80
N ASP A 73 100.01 -108.69 -37.24
CA ASP A 73 100.15 -107.23 -37.35
C ASP A 73 99.06 -106.62 -38.24
N ALA A 74 98.74 -107.27 -39.39
CA ALA A 74 97.67 -106.83 -40.28
C ALA A 74 96.28 -107.00 -39.66
N ARG A 75 96.06 -108.04 -38.84
CA ARG A 75 94.81 -108.24 -38.08
C ARG A 75 94.65 -107.17 -37.01
N ASP A 76 95.71 -106.83 -36.28
CA ASP A 76 95.70 -105.79 -35.25
C ASP A 76 95.48 -104.40 -35.87
N LEU A 77 96.12 -104.10 -37.00
CA LEU A 77 95.86 -102.89 -37.78
C LEU A 77 94.40 -102.82 -38.25
N LEU A 78 93.83 -103.94 -38.72
CA LEU A 78 92.45 -104.02 -39.17
C LEU A 78 91.46 -103.89 -38.00
N ALA A 79 91.79 -104.44 -36.83
CA ALA A 79 91.03 -104.27 -35.60
C ALA A 79 91.03 -102.80 -35.13
N GLN A 80 92.19 -102.16 -35.06
CA GLN A 80 92.31 -100.73 -34.74
C GLN A 80 91.60 -99.83 -35.76
N THR A 81 91.65 -100.19 -37.05
CA THR A 81 90.96 -99.46 -38.12
C THR A 81 89.44 -99.60 -38.00
N ASN A 82 88.94 -100.80 -37.67
CA ASN A 82 87.53 -101.04 -37.41
C ASN A 82 87.06 -100.30 -36.15
N GLU A 83 87.82 -100.34 -35.05
CA GLU A 83 87.51 -99.61 -33.81
C GLU A 83 87.42 -98.11 -34.11
N ARG A 84 88.42 -97.53 -34.78
CA ARG A 84 88.41 -96.13 -35.20
C ARG A 84 87.24 -95.80 -36.13
N LEU A 85 86.89 -96.69 -37.06
CA LEU A 85 85.74 -96.50 -37.95
C LEU A 85 84.43 -96.50 -37.15
N THR A 86 84.27 -97.40 -36.16
CA THR A 86 83.08 -97.42 -35.29
C THR A 86 82.99 -96.21 -34.38
N LEU A 87 84.13 -95.70 -33.86
CA LEU A 87 84.17 -94.44 -33.12
C LEU A 87 83.77 -93.25 -34.01
N THR A 88 84.33 -93.14 -35.23
CA THR A 88 83.95 -92.09 -36.19
C THR A 88 82.51 -92.23 -36.71
N GLN A 89 81.93 -93.43 -36.72
CA GLN A 89 80.49 -93.64 -36.94
C GLN A 89 79.68 -93.11 -35.76
N ALA A 90 80.01 -93.49 -34.52
CA ALA A 90 79.35 -93.00 -33.32
C ALA A 90 79.43 -91.47 -33.17
N GLU A 91 80.58 -90.86 -33.46
CA GLU A 91 80.76 -89.40 -33.50
C GLU A 91 79.86 -88.75 -34.56
N ARG A 92 79.75 -89.35 -35.75
CA ARG A 92 78.88 -88.86 -36.83
C ARG A 92 77.41 -88.96 -36.43
N ASP A 93 76.99 -90.07 -35.85
CA ASP A 93 75.62 -90.31 -35.44
C ASP A 93 75.24 -89.37 -34.28
N GLN A 94 76.16 -89.12 -33.34
CA GLN A 94 76.02 -88.12 -32.28
C GLN A 94 75.88 -86.69 -32.85
N LEU A 95 76.70 -86.32 -33.85
CA LEU A 95 76.60 -85.01 -34.51
C LEU A 95 75.29 -84.87 -35.31
N GLN A 96 74.83 -85.94 -35.97
CA GLN A 96 73.53 -85.96 -36.65
C GLN A 96 72.38 -85.79 -35.66
N GLN A 97 72.41 -86.50 -34.52
CA GLN A 97 71.41 -86.34 -33.47
C GLN A 97 71.44 -84.92 -32.89
N GLN A 98 72.61 -84.37 -32.59
CA GLN A 98 72.72 -82.98 -32.13
C GLN A 98 72.18 -81.98 -33.16
N LEU A 99 72.41 -82.21 -34.46
CA LEU A 99 71.87 -81.35 -35.51
C LEU A 99 70.34 -81.45 -35.59
N LEU A 100 69.76 -82.65 -35.47
CA LEU A 100 68.32 -82.88 -35.37
C LEU A 100 67.71 -82.20 -34.13
N ASP A 101 68.34 -82.34 -32.96
CA ASP A 101 67.89 -81.71 -31.71
C ASP A 101 67.94 -80.18 -31.82
N LYS A 102 69.00 -79.62 -32.42
CA LYS A 102 69.13 -78.17 -32.66
C LYS A 102 68.13 -77.65 -33.69
N LEU A 103 67.86 -78.42 -34.75
CA LEU A 103 66.86 -78.06 -35.76
C LEU A 103 65.44 -78.09 -35.15
N THR A 104 65.15 -79.07 -34.29
CA THR A 104 63.89 -79.15 -33.54
C THR A 104 63.76 -77.98 -32.55
N ALA A 105 64.81 -77.65 -31.80
CA ALA A 105 64.81 -76.47 -30.93
C ALA A 105 64.63 -75.16 -31.71
N MET A 106 65.20 -75.07 -32.93
CA MET A 106 65.01 -73.92 -33.81
C MET A 106 63.58 -73.80 -34.34
N THR A 107 62.92 -74.91 -34.70
CA THR A 107 61.50 -74.87 -35.10
C THR A 107 60.59 -74.49 -33.92
N GLU A 108 60.87 -74.95 -32.70
CA GLU A 108 60.17 -74.49 -31.50
C GLU A 108 60.36 -72.99 -31.23
N ILE A 109 61.57 -72.47 -31.38
CA ILE A 109 61.86 -71.03 -31.19
C ILE A 109 61.14 -70.20 -32.24
N ASN A 110 61.11 -70.65 -33.50
CA ASN A 110 60.38 -69.98 -34.58
C ASN A 110 58.87 -69.98 -34.30
N ALA A 111 58.28 -71.10 -33.87
CA ALA A 111 56.87 -71.16 -33.48
C ALA A 111 56.54 -70.24 -32.29
N LYS A 112 57.42 -70.15 -31.30
CA LYS A 112 57.31 -69.20 -30.18
C LYS A 112 57.41 -67.74 -30.64
N LEU A 113 58.28 -67.45 -31.61
CA LEU A 113 58.42 -66.11 -32.20
C LEU A 113 57.16 -65.73 -33.00
N GLU A 114 56.62 -66.63 -33.81
CA GLU A 114 55.36 -66.42 -34.55
C GLU A 114 54.19 -66.16 -33.59
N ALA A 115 54.08 -66.92 -32.50
CA ALA A 115 53.08 -66.69 -31.46
C ALA A 115 53.23 -65.29 -30.81
N ILE A 116 54.45 -64.90 -30.41
CA ILE A 116 54.71 -63.56 -29.83
C ILE A 116 54.41 -62.44 -30.84
N LEU A 117 54.66 -62.65 -32.13
CA LEU A 117 54.32 -61.67 -33.18
C LEU A 117 52.81 -61.56 -33.38
N ALA A 118 52.07 -62.68 -33.30
CA ALA A 118 50.61 -62.68 -33.33
C ALA A 118 50.02 -61.96 -32.11
N ASP A 119 50.47 -62.30 -30.90
CA ASP A 119 50.06 -61.66 -29.65
C ASP A 119 50.35 -60.15 -29.65
N LYS A 120 51.53 -59.75 -30.14
CA LYS A 120 51.89 -58.33 -30.31
C LYS A 120 50.97 -57.63 -31.31
N GLY A 121 50.60 -58.29 -32.41
CA GLY A 121 49.64 -57.78 -33.38
C GLY A 121 48.26 -57.55 -32.75
N GLU A 122 47.79 -58.51 -31.95
CA GLU A 122 46.50 -58.42 -31.28
C GLU A 122 46.48 -57.37 -30.16
N LEU A 123 47.53 -57.29 -29.33
CA LEU A 123 47.69 -56.20 -28.34
C LEU A 123 47.76 -54.81 -29.00
N THR A 124 48.29 -54.71 -30.22
CA THR A 124 48.31 -53.45 -30.98
C THR A 124 46.89 -53.05 -31.39
N ARG A 125 46.10 -53.99 -31.93
CA ARG A 125 44.69 -53.76 -32.26
C ARG A 125 43.86 -53.38 -31.04
N GLN A 126 44.00 -54.11 -29.94
CA GLN A 126 43.29 -53.82 -28.69
C GLN A 126 43.64 -52.41 -28.17
N ARG A 127 44.91 -52.00 -28.27
CA ARG A 127 45.33 -50.63 -27.92
C ARG A 127 44.71 -49.57 -28.84
N GLU A 128 44.64 -49.82 -30.14
CA GLU A 128 43.99 -48.92 -31.11
C GLU A 128 42.48 -48.80 -30.85
N THR A 129 41.80 -49.93 -30.57
CA THR A 129 40.38 -49.95 -30.16
C THR A 129 40.16 -49.15 -28.88
N LEU A 130 40.92 -49.40 -27.82
CA LEU A 130 40.80 -48.67 -26.54
C LEU A 130 41.11 -47.17 -26.68
N LEU A 131 41.99 -46.77 -27.59
CA LEU A 131 42.23 -45.35 -27.90
C LEU A 131 41.02 -44.72 -28.60
N SER A 132 40.42 -45.41 -29.57
CA SER A 132 39.20 -44.97 -30.25
C SER A 132 38.01 -44.85 -29.29
N GLU A 133 37.80 -45.84 -28.42
CA GLU A 133 36.77 -45.81 -27.37
C GLU A 133 37.00 -44.67 -26.37
N LYS A 134 38.26 -44.45 -25.95
CA LYS A 134 38.62 -43.33 -25.07
C LYS A 134 38.33 -41.97 -25.72
N GLU A 135 38.61 -41.82 -27.02
CA GLU A 135 38.26 -40.60 -27.75
C GLU A 135 36.75 -40.42 -27.88
N ALA A 136 35.99 -41.49 -28.15
CA ALA A 136 34.53 -41.45 -28.22
C ALA A 136 33.93 -41.04 -26.87
N LEU A 137 34.33 -41.68 -25.77
CA LEU A 137 33.91 -41.33 -24.41
C LEU A 137 34.32 -39.90 -24.02
N SER A 138 35.48 -39.42 -24.47
CA SER A 138 35.90 -38.04 -24.21
C SER A 138 35.04 -37.01 -24.97
N ARG A 139 34.55 -37.35 -26.17
CA ARG A 139 33.60 -36.51 -26.92
C ARG A 139 32.21 -36.56 -26.28
N GLU A 140 31.74 -37.74 -25.88
CA GLU A 140 30.47 -37.93 -25.17
C GLU A 140 30.44 -37.13 -23.86
N LYS A 141 31.50 -37.22 -23.05
CA LYS A 141 31.65 -36.41 -21.83
C LYS A 141 31.57 -34.92 -22.10
N ALA A 142 32.24 -34.42 -23.16
CA ALA A 142 32.21 -33.01 -23.53
C ALA A 142 30.82 -32.57 -24.00
N MET A 143 30.08 -33.42 -24.72
CA MET A 143 28.68 -33.15 -25.10
C MET A 143 27.77 -33.10 -23.86
N LEU A 144 27.88 -34.08 -22.95
CA LEU A 144 27.11 -34.11 -21.71
C LEU A 144 27.43 -32.93 -20.78
N GLU A 145 28.67 -32.45 -20.74
CA GLU A 145 29.03 -31.22 -20.02
C GLU A 145 28.39 -29.98 -20.66
N GLY A 146 28.35 -29.90 -22.00
CA GLY A 146 27.63 -28.86 -22.73
C GLY A 146 26.10 -28.88 -22.51
N ASP A 147 25.47 -30.05 -22.61
CA ASP A 147 24.04 -30.24 -22.36
C ASP A 147 23.66 -29.91 -20.92
N ARG A 148 24.50 -30.28 -19.95
CA ARG A 148 24.32 -29.93 -18.53
C ARG A 148 24.38 -28.42 -18.34
N ASP A 149 25.36 -27.75 -18.94
CA ASP A 149 25.56 -26.31 -18.77
C ASP A 149 24.44 -25.51 -19.49
N GLN A 150 23.97 -25.97 -20.66
CA GLN A 150 22.78 -25.45 -21.33
C GLN A 150 21.50 -25.67 -20.49
N THR A 151 21.36 -26.84 -19.85
CA THR A 151 20.24 -27.14 -18.95
C THR A 151 20.28 -26.27 -17.70
N ALA A 152 21.47 -26.01 -17.13
CA ALA A 152 21.65 -25.10 -16.00
C ALA A 152 21.28 -23.66 -16.37
N ALA A 153 21.75 -23.15 -17.51
CA ALA A 153 21.37 -21.83 -18.02
C ALA A 153 19.86 -21.70 -18.29
N THR A 154 19.24 -22.76 -18.80
CA THR A 154 17.78 -22.83 -19.02
C THR A 154 17.04 -22.81 -17.68
N ASN A 155 17.49 -23.56 -16.68
CA ASN A 155 16.88 -23.57 -15.33
C ASN A 155 16.98 -22.21 -14.62
N VAL A 156 18.11 -21.51 -14.75
CA VAL A 156 18.28 -20.14 -14.23
C VAL A 156 17.31 -19.18 -14.92
N THR A 157 17.17 -19.28 -16.25
CA THR A 157 16.23 -18.46 -17.03
C THR A 157 14.78 -18.75 -16.64
N LEU A 158 14.42 -20.01 -16.39
CA LEU A 158 13.09 -20.41 -15.94
C LEU A 158 12.79 -19.93 -14.51
N HIS A 159 13.75 -19.98 -13.59
CA HIS A 159 13.60 -19.41 -12.25
C HIS A 159 13.37 -17.89 -12.33
N SER A 160 14.19 -17.16 -13.09
CA SER A 160 14.01 -15.72 -13.27
C SER A 160 12.63 -15.35 -13.85
N ARG A 161 12.08 -16.15 -14.77
CA ARG A 161 10.71 -15.97 -15.28
C ARG A 161 9.65 -16.32 -14.25
N LEU A 162 9.88 -17.32 -13.40
CA LEU A 162 8.96 -17.71 -12.33
C LEU A 162 8.90 -16.65 -11.23
N ASP A 163 10.04 -16.06 -10.87
CA ASP A 163 10.13 -14.93 -9.94
C ASP A 163 9.42 -13.69 -10.51
N GLU A 164 9.63 -13.40 -11.81
CA GLU A 164 8.95 -12.30 -12.49
C GLU A 164 7.42 -12.50 -12.51
N LEU A 165 6.94 -13.70 -12.89
CA LEU A 165 5.52 -14.04 -12.89
C LEU A 165 4.92 -14.00 -11.48
N SER A 166 5.67 -14.43 -10.46
CA SER A 166 5.24 -14.37 -9.05
C SER A 166 5.10 -12.92 -8.57
N SER A 167 6.04 -12.04 -8.95
CA SER A 167 5.98 -10.61 -8.69
C SER A 167 4.80 -9.94 -9.41
N GLN A 168 4.58 -10.26 -10.69
CA GLN A 168 3.43 -9.78 -11.46
C GLN A 168 2.10 -10.25 -10.85
N LEU A 169 2.02 -11.51 -10.39
CA LEU A 169 0.83 -12.05 -9.73
C LEU A 169 0.55 -11.34 -8.41
N ALA A 170 1.56 -11.14 -7.56
CA ALA A 170 1.42 -10.38 -6.31
C ALA A 170 0.93 -8.93 -6.56
N ALA A 171 1.49 -8.25 -7.57
CA ALA A 171 1.04 -6.93 -7.97
C ALA A 171 -0.42 -6.92 -8.49
N LYS A 172 -0.85 -7.97 -9.20
CA LYS A 172 -2.25 -8.13 -9.65
C LYS A 172 -3.21 -8.42 -8.50
N VAL A 173 -2.81 -9.21 -7.50
CA VAL A 173 -3.62 -9.46 -6.29
C VAL A 173 -3.81 -8.16 -5.51
N ALA A 174 -2.73 -7.42 -5.23
CA ALA A 174 -2.82 -6.12 -4.53
C ALA A 174 -3.68 -5.10 -5.31
N ALA A 175 -3.62 -5.11 -6.65
CA ALA A 175 -4.49 -4.26 -7.47
C ALA A 175 -5.98 -4.68 -7.40
N LEU A 176 -6.28 -5.98 -7.30
CA LEU A 176 -7.64 -6.48 -7.12
C LEU A 176 -8.19 -6.14 -5.73
N GLU A 177 -7.39 -6.28 -4.66
CA GLU A 177 -7.75 -5.86 -3.29
C GLU A 177 -8.05 -4.35 -3.24
N ALA A 178 -7.27 -3.52 -3.93
CA ALA A 178 -7.52 -2.08 -4.04
C ALA A 178 -8.85 -1.77 -4.79
N ILE A 179 -9.15 -2.50 -5.87
CA ILE A 179 -10.42 -2.37 -6.61
C ILE A 179 -11.61 -2.84 -5.77
N GLU A 180 -11.46 -3.91 -4.98
CA GLU A 180 -12.49 -4.41 -4.07
C GLU A 180 -12.78 -3.39 -2.96
N SER A 181 -11.75 -2.80 -2.35
CA SER A 181 -11.89 -1.70 -1.40
C SER A 181 -12.61 -0.48 -2.00
N GLN A 182 -12.27 -0.09 -3.24
CA GLN A 182 -12.98 0.97 -3.96
C GLN A 182 -14.44 0.63 -4.25
N ARG A 183 -14.75 -0.63 -4.62
CA ARG A 183 -16.13 -1.10 -4.84
C ARG A 183 -16.95 -1.00 -3.56
N ASP A 184 -16.38 -1.37 -2.42
CA ASP A 184 -17.10 -1.38 -1.15
C ASP A 184 -17.37 0.04 -0.64
N GLU A 185 -16.41 0.96 -0.79
CA GLU A 185 -16.62 2.39 -0.49
C GLU A 185 -17.66 3.02 -1.45
N LEU A 186 -17.61 2.73 -2.76
CA LEU A 186 -18.65 3.17 -3.70
C LEU A 186 -20.04 2.58 -3.37
N THR A 187 -20.09 1.35 -2.86
CA THR A 187 -21.33 0.70 -2.42
C THR A 187 -21.91 1.39 -1.18
N LYS A 188 -21.05 1.78 -0.24
CA LYS A 188 -21.42 2.57 0.93
C LYS A 188 -21.92 3.97 0.54
N GLN A 189 -21.21 4.68 -0.34
CA GLN A 189 -21.63 5.98 -0.88
C GLN A 189 -22.97 5.88 -1.62
N ALA A 190 -23.21 4.81 -2.37
CA ALA A 190 -24.50 4.56 -3.03
C ALA A 190 -25.64 4.31 -2.01
N ALA A 191 -25.37 3.64 -0.89
CA ALA A 191 -26.34 3.46 0.19
C ALA A 191 -26.64 4.77 0.95
N GLU A 192 -25.62 5.58 1.20
CA GLU A 192 -25.75 6.92 1.78
C GLU A 192 -26.58 7.83 0.85
N LEU A 193 -26.24 7.90 -0.44
CA LEU A 193 -27.01 8.64 -1.46
C LEU A 193 -28.46 8.15 -1.55
N LYS A 194 -28.71 6.83 -1.53
CA LYS A 194 -30.07 6.27 -1.52
C LYS A 194 -30.87 6.73 -0.28
N THR A 195 -30.23 6.78 0.87
CA THR A 195 -30.83 7.26 2.13
C THR A 195 -31.14 8.75 2.04
N LEU A 196 -30.23 9.55 1.47
CA LEU A 196 -30.36 11.00 1.27
C LEU A 196 -31.44 11.34 0.23
N VAL A 197 -31.56 10.58 -0.85
CA VAL A 197 -32.67 10.68 -1.83
C VAL A 197 -34.00 10.30 -1.18
N THR A 198 -34.02 9.30 -0.31
CA THR A 198 -35.25 8.88 0.40
C THR A 198 -35.71 9.97 1.37
N SER A 199 -34.80 10.57 2.14
CA SER A 199 -35.13 11.66 3.07
C SER A 199 -35.51 12.96 2.34
N LEU A 200 -34.85 13.29 1.23
CA LEU A 200 -35.26 14.40 0.37
C LEU A 200 -36.65 14.18 -0.25
N LYS A 201 -36.99 12.96 -0.69
CA LYS A 201 -38.33 12.63 -1.19
C LYS A 201 -39.39 12.79 -0.09
N GLN A 202 -39.13 12.26 1.10
CA GLN A 202 -40.02 12.41 2.25
C GLN A 202 -40.21 13.89 2.64
N ARG A 203 -39.13 14.69 2.61
CA ARG A 203 -39.20 16.13 2.89
C ARG A 203 -39.91 16.92 1.78
N LEU A 204 -39.81 16.51 0.52
CA LEU A 204 -40.63 17.04 -0.58
C LEU A 204 -42.11 16.67 -0.44
N GLU A 205 -42.43 15.45 -0.01
CA GLU A 205 -43.80 15.04 0.28
C GLU A 205 -44.38 15.84 1.45
N GLN A 206 -43.64 16.00 2.55
CA GLN A 206 -44.02 16.86 3.67
C GLN A 206 -44.21 18.32 3.26
N MET A 207 -43.26 18.91 2.52
CA MET A 207 -43.34 20.30 2.04
C MET A 207 -44.52 20.51 1.08
N ASN A 208 -44.87 19.51 0.26
CA ASN A 208 -46.07 19.54 -0.58
C ASN A 208 -47.37 19.46 0.25
N VAL A 209 -47.37 18.77 1.39
CA VAL A 209 -48.49 18.78 2.34
C VAL A 209 -48.59 20.14 3.01
N GLU A 210 -47.48 20.66 3.56
CA GLU A 210 -47.41 21.99 4.19
C GLU A 210 -47.86 23.10 3.22
N LEU A 211 -47.42 23.07 1.96
CA LEU A 211 -47.79 24.05 0.93
C LEU A 211 -49.27 23.93 0.52
N ARG A 212 -49.85 22.72 0.53
CA ARG A 212 -51.30 22.53 0.37
C ARG A 212 -52.08 23.08 1.57
N THR A 213 -51.62 22.83 2.79
CA THR A 213 -52.25 23.34 4.02
C THR A 213 -52.21 24.87 4.03
N ALA A 214 -51.04 25.48 3.84
CA ALA A 214 -50.88 26.93 3.76
C ALA A 214 -51.70 27.56 2.62
N LYS A 215 -51.83 26.88 1.47
CA LYS A 215 -52.72 27.32 0.38
C LYS A 215 -54.18 27.29 0.80
N ASN A 216 -54.64 26.22 1.46
CA ASN A 216 -56.01 26.11 1.94
C ASN A 216 -56.31 27.15 3.03
N GLU A 217 -55.36 27.41 3.93
CA GLU A 217 -55.44 28.46 4.95
C GLU A 217 -55.49 29.85 4.32
N ALA A 218 -54.69 30.13 3.29
CA ALA A 218 -54.74 31.39 2.55
C ALA A 218 -56.06 31.56 1.76
N GLU A 219 -56.59 30.49 1.16
CA GLU A 219 -57.90 30.51 0.50
C GLU A 219 -59.05 30.71 1.51
N ALA A 220 -58.97 30.11 2.69
CA ALA A 220 -59.92 30.33 3.78
C ALA A 220 -59.82 31.76 4.35
N ALA A 221 -58.61 32.26 4.62
CA ALA A 221 -58.38 33.63 5.09
C ALA A 221 -58.87 34.66 4.08
N LYS A 222 -58.67 34.40 2.77
CA LYS A 222 -59.23 35.23 1.71
C LYS A 222 -60.77 35.19 1.72
N ALA A 223 -61.38 34.01 1.83
CA ALA A 223 -62.85 33.91 1.90
C ALA A 223 -63.43 34.66 3.11
N THR A 224 -62.75 34.62 4.27
CA THR A 224 -63.10 35.43 5.44
C THR A 224 -62.96 36.93 5.15
N ALA A 225 -61.84 37.37 4.57
CA ALA A 225 -61.61 38.77 4.23
C ALA A 225 -62.61 39.30 3.18
N ASP A 226 -62.98 38.48 2.19
CA ASP A 226 -64.01 38.80 1.19
C ASP A 226 -65.40 38.92 1.86
N ALA A 227 -65.71 38.07 2.86
CA ALA A 227 -66.95 38.14 3.64
C ALA A 227 -66.99 39.36 4.58
N ASP A 228 -65.88 39.68 5.25
CA ASP A 228 -65.74 40.87 6.08
C ASP A 228 -65.84 42.15 5.25
N ALA A 229 -65.25 42.17 4.05
CA ALA A 229 -65.38 43.26 3.09
C ALA A 229 -66.84 43.46 2.64
N GLN A 230 -67.56 42.38 2.33
CA GLN A 230 -69.00 42.45 2.04
C GLN A 230 -69.80 42.95 3.26
N GLN A 231 -69.47 42.53 4.47
CA GLN A 231 -70.14 42.99 5.69
C GLN A 231 -69.86 44.47 5.96
N LEU A 232 -68.63 44.94 5.75
CA LEU A 232 -68.25 46.36 5.83
C LEU A 232 -68.97 47.18 4.76
N GLN A 233 -69.05 46.69 3.53
CA GLN A 233 -69.77 47.36 2.43
C GLN A 233 -71.28 47.43 2.71
N ALA A 234 -71.87 46.40 3.32
CA ALA A 234 -73.26 46.43 3.79
C ALA A 234 -73.48 47.41 4.96
N LYS A 235 -72.53 47.49 5.90
CA LYS A 235 -72.54 48.48 7.00
C LYS A 235 -72.41 49.91 6.47
N LEU A 236 -71.53 50.16 5.50
CA LEU A 236 -71.40 51.44 4.81
C LEU A 236 -72.70 51.81 4.10
N ALA A 237 -73.26 50.93 3.26
CA ALA A 237 -74.53 51.18 2.59
C ALA A 237 -75.73 51.37 3.55
N ALA A 238 -75.68 50.81 4.77
CA ALA A 238 -76.65 51.08 5.81
C ALA A 238 -76.41 52.45 6.49
N GLY A 239 -75.15 52.81 6.74
CA GLY A 239 -74.72 54.12 7.23
C GLY A 239 -75.05 55.25 6.25
N ASP A 240 -74.87 55.04 4.95
CA ASP A 240 -75.24 55.99 3.89
C ASP A 240 -76.75 56.26 3.88
N ARG A 241 -77.58 55.21 4.00
CA ARG A 241 -79.05 55.38 4.16
C ARG A 241 -79.42 56.11 5.45
N GLN A 242 -78.70 55.87 6.54
CA GLN A 242 -78.90 56.61 7.80
C GLN A 242 -78.47 58.08 7.65
N ALA A 243 -77.39 58.36 6.94
CA ALA A 243 -76.93 59.71 6.64
C ALA A 243 -77.90 60.44 5.68
N GLU A 244 -78.44 59.78 4.66
CA GLU A 244 -79.49 60.31 3.78
C GLU A 244 -80.78 60.61 4.56
N ALA A 245 -81.20 59.71 5.45
CA ALA A 245 -82.34 59.93 6.34
C ALA A 245 -82.09 61.12 7.29
N TYR A 246 -80.91 61.19 7.89
CA TYR A 246 -80.50 62.30 8.77
C TYR A 246 -80.37 63.62 8.01
N LEU A 247 -79.94 63.62 6.75
CA LEU A 247 -79.94 64.79 5.87
C LEU A 247 -81.35 65.21 5.45
N ALA A 248 -82.27 64.26 5.26
CA ALA A 248 -83.67 64.56 5.01
C ALA A 248 -84.36 65.14 6.27
N ASP A 249 -84.03 64.62 7.45
CA ASP A 249 -84.50 65.14 8.73
C ASP A 249 -83.87 66.51 9.03
N LEU A 250 -82.59 66.73 8.70
CA LEU A 250 -81.94 68.06 8.75
C LEU A 250 -82.58 69.04 7.78
N ARG A 251 -82.99 68.62 6.57
CA ARG A 251 -83.73 69.49 5.64
C ARG A 251 -85.09 69.89 6.21
N ARG A 252 -85.86 68.95 6.77
CA ARG A 252 -87.11 69.25 7.49
C ARG A 252 -86.86 70.16 8.71
N ALA A 253 -85.78 69.93 9.46
CA ALA A 253 -85.37 70.79 10.56
C ALA A 253 -84.91 72.18 10.09
N THR A 254 -84.38 72.31 8.87
CA THR A 254 -83.99 73.59 8.25
C THR A 254 -85.24 74.38 7.81
N GLU A 255 -86.24 73.71 7.23
CA GLU A 255 -87.55 74.29 6.93
C GLU A 255 -88.26 74.73 8.23
N MET A 256 -88.16 73.92 9.29
CA MET A 256 -88.65 74.25 10.63
C MET A 256 -87.85 75.43 11.23
N LEU A 257 -86.54 75.52 11.00
CA LEU A 257 -85.69 76.65 11.42
C LEU A 257 -86.03 77.96 10.72
N GLU A 258 -86.43 77.94 9.45
CA GLU A 258 -86.95 79.13 8.76
C GLU A 258 -88.30 79.57 9.36
N SER A 259 -89.18 78.64 9.75
CA SER A 259 -90.41 79.00 10.47
C SER A 259 -90.16 79.54 11.88
N LEU A 260 -89.24 78.94 12.63
CA LEU A 260 -88.81 79.38 13.97
C LEU A 260 -88.01 80.70 13.92
N LYS A 261 -87.38 81.03 12.79
CA LYS A 261 -86.73 82.33 12.55
C LYS A 261 -87.73 83.49 12.64
N LEU A 262 -88.98 83.26 12.25
CA LEU A 262 -90.07 84.23 12.32
C LEU A 262 -90.48 84.48 13.79
N GLU A 263 -90.59 83.42 14.60
CA GLU A 263 -90.84 83.53 16.05
C GLU A 263 -89.63 84.09 16.82
N LYS A 264 -88.41 83.86 16.32
CA LYS A 264 -87.16 84.32 16.97
C LYS A 264 -86.99 85.85 17.00
N GLN A 265 -87.71 86.60 16.15
CA GLN A 265 -87.80 88.07 16.30
C GLN A 265 -88.68 88.51 17.48
N GLN A 266 -89.56 87.66 18.01
CA GLN A 266 -90.38 87.95 19.19
C GLN A 266 -89.79 87.38 20.49
N LEU A 267 -88.99 86.32 20.43
CA LEU A 267 -88.32 85.71 21.59
C LEU A 267 -86.90 86.27 21.86
N GLN A 268 -86.51 87.35 21.19
CA GLN A 268 -85.18 87.97 21.34
C GLN A 268 -85.04 88.84 22.61
N SER A 269 -86.06 88.88 23.47
CA SER A 269 -86.08 89.67 24.72
C SER A 269 -85.79 88.89 26.01
N GLU A 270 -85.71 87.55 26.01
CA GLU A 270 -85.79 86.80 27.29
C GLU A 270 -84.67 85.84 27.70
N LEU A 271 -83.84 85.24 26.82
CA LEU A 271 -82.93 84.16 27.27
C LEU A 271 -81.45 84.26 26.84
N THR A 272 -80.73 85.17 27.50
CA THR A 272 -79.31 85.48 27.26
C THR A 272 -78.30 84.61 28.05
N ALA A 273 -78.69 83.42 28.55
CA ALA A 273 -78.05 82.86 29.75
C ALA A 273 -77.55 81.38 29.75
N ALA A 274 -77.92 80.48 28.83
CA ALA A 274 -77.75 79.02 29.04
C ALA A 274 -76.76 78.27 28.10
N GLU A 275 -76.99 78.22 26.77
CA GLU A 275 -76.24 77.31 25.88
C GLU A 275 -75.06 77.92 25.09
N ARG A 276 -74.10 78.56 25.77
CA ARG A 276 -72.74 78.79 25.22
C ARG A 276 -71.70 77.73 25.64
N GLN A 277 -72.10 76.73 26.44
CA GLN A 277 -71.20 76.06 27.38
C GLN A 277 -70.92 74.57 27.10
N ARG A 278 -71.10 74.02 25.87
CA ARG A 278 -70.97 72.54 25.72
C ARG A 278 -70.58 71.86 24.41
N GLN A 279 -70.45 72.56 23.28
CA GLN A 279 -70.18 71.89 21.98
C GLN A 279 -69.11 72.60 21.13
N ALA A 280 -68.14 73.24 21.79
CA ALA A 280 -66.90 73.68 21.16
C ALA A 280 -65.67 72.84 21.60
N ASP A 281 -65.79 72.04 22.67
CA ASP A 281 -64.63 71.63 23.47
C ASP A 281 -63.95 70.31 23.04
N LEU A 282 -64.63 69.41 22.33
CA LEU A 282 -64.17 68.02 22.14
C LEU A 282 -63.38 67.70 20.85
N LEU A 283 -63.16 68.68 19.97
CA LEU A 283 -62.37 68.50 18.73
C LEU A 283 -61.15 69.43 18.63
N ALA A 284 -60.79 70.09 19.74
CA ALA A 284 -59.53 70.83 19.88
C ALA A 284 -58.51 70.12 20.79
N GLU A 285 -58.89 69.08 21.55
CA GLU A 285 -58.02 68.48 22.59
C GLU A 285 -56.85 67.64 22.06
N ALA A 286 -56.92 67.08 20.85
CA ALA A 286 -55.91 66.12 20.36
C ALA A 286 -54.64 66.77 19.76
N GLU A 287 -54.75 67.92 19.07
CA GLU A 287 -53.57 68.66 18.57
C GLU A 287 -53.04 69.68 19.59
N ASN A 288 -53.91 70.22 20.46
CA ASN A 288 -53.54 71.23 21.46
C ASN A 288 -52.74 70.64 22.64
N ASN A 289 -52.98 69.39 23.01
CA ASN A 289 -52.24 68.75 24.11
C ASN A 289 -50.72 68.65 23.86
N ARG A 290 -50.25 68.54 22.60
CA ARG A 290 -48.79 68.53 22.32
C ARG A 290 -48.11 69.88 22.62
N GLU A 291 -48.81 70.99 22.43
CA GLU A 291 -48.28 72.32 22.76
C GLU A 291 -48.41 72.61 24.27
N LEU A 292 -49.45 72.09 24.93
CA LEU A 292 -49.63 72.22 26.38
C LEU A 292 -48.57 71.44 27.20
N VAL A 293 -48.21 70.21 26.81
CA VAL A 293 -47.14 69.45 27.52
C VAL A 293 -45.72 69.78 27.04
N GLY A 294 -45.53 70.66 26.05
CA GLY A 294 -44.22 71.25 25.72
C GLY A 294 -43.06 70.25 25.61
N LEU A 295 -43.30 69.11 24.95
CA LEU A 295 -42.27 68.11 24.69
C LEU A 295 -41.79 68.27 23.23
N LYS A 296 -40.49 68.17 23.02
CA LYS A 296 -39.83 68.21 21.70
C LYS A 296 -39.57 66.79 21.19
N GLY A 297 -39.55 66.62 19.87
CA GLY A 297 -39.41 65.32 19.21
C GLY A 297 -40.68 64.88 18.49
N SER A 298 -40.61 63.72 17.82
CA SER A 298 -41.77 63.18 17.09
C SER A 298 -42.68 62.33 18.00
N LEU A 299 -42.15 61.90 19.16
CA LEU A 299 -42.79 61.06 20.16
C LEU A 299 -43.34 59.73 19.61
N ARG A 300 -42.84 59.24 18.48
CA ARG A 300 -43.32 57.98 17.89
C ARG A 300 -42.67 56.79 18.58
N ARG A 301 -41.34 56.80 18.72
CA ARG A 301 -40.53 55.75 19.33
C ARG A 301 -39.80 56.35 20.52
N VAL A 302 -40.23 56.00 21.73
CA VAL A 302 -39.88 56.74 22.95
C VAL A 302 -39.25 55.83 24.00
N ALA A 303 -38.05 56.17 24.45
CA ALA A 303 -37.50 55.64 25.70
C ALA A 303 -37.93 56.54 26.86
N ILE A 304 -38.68 55.99 27.82
CA ILE A 304 -39.07 56.70 29.04
C ILE A 304 -38.18 56.20 30.18
N ILE A 305 -37.27 57.06 30.64
CA ILE A 305 -36.30 56.79 31.68
C ILE A 305 -36.86 57.27 33.03
N PHE A 306 -36.89 56.38 34.03
CA PHE A 306 -37.35 56.67 35.39
C PHE A 306 -36.21 56.50 36.38
N ASP A 307 -35.96 57.56 37.16
CA ASP A 307 -35.21 57.45 38.40
C ASP A 307 -36.03 56.63 39.41
N ALA A 308 -35.42 55.60 39.97
CA ALA A 308 -35.94 54.79 41.06
C ALA A 308 -34.93 54.73 42.22
N SER A 309 -34.14 55.79 42.43
CA SER A 309 -33.21 55.92 43.55
C SER A 309 -33.93 56.15 44.88
N GLY A 310 -33.17 56.19 45.98
CA GLY A 310 -33.74 56.32 47.33
C GLY A 310 -34.49 57.64 47.60
N SER A 311 -34.17 58.72 46.87
CA SER A 311 -34.82 60.04 47.01
C SER A 311 -36.27 60.02 46.52
N MET A 312 -36.60 59.17 45.54
CA MET A 312 -37.95 59.04 44.97
C MET A 312 -39.02 58.57 45.98
N ARG A 313 -38.62 58.06 47.16
CA ARG A 313 -39.53 57.75 48.29
C ARG A 313 -39.90 58.96 49.13
N GLN A 314 -39.26 60.11 48.93
CA GLN A 314 -39.57 61.34 49.66
C GLN A 314 -40.93 61.87 49.20
N THR A 315 -41.69 62.42 50.14
CA THR A 315 -42.96 63.09 49.85
C THR A 315 -42.70 64.34 48.99
N GLY A 316 -43.38 64.44 47.86
CA GLY A 316 -43.38 65.61 46.97
C GLY A 316 -44.29 66.73 47.48
N GLY A 317 -44.39 67.82 46.71
CA GLY A 317 -45.21 68.98 47.08
C GLY A 317 -46.71 68.67 47.22
N GLY A 318 -47.19 67.66 46.47
CA GLY A 318 -48.60 67.22 46.50
C GLY A 318 -48.97 66.22 47.60
N GLY A 319 -48.04 65.78 48.46
CA GLY A 319 -48.33 64.84 49.55
C GLY A 319 -48.26 63.35 49.19
N ALA A 320 -48.14 63.00 47.91
CA ALA A 320 -47.70 61.67 47.45
C ALA A 320 -46.17 61.55 47.51
N ASP A 321 -45.60 60.35 47.36
CA ASP A 321 -44.16 60.20 47.08
C ASP A 321 -43.85 60.49 45.60
N ARG A 322 -42.63 60.99 45.33
CA ARG A 322 -42.19 61.36 43.96
C ARG A 322 -42.25 60.18 42.99
N TRP A 323 -42.15 58.94 43.49
CA TRP A 323 -42.36 57.73 42.71
C TRP A 323 -43.81 57.54 42.25
N THR A 324 -44.81 57.84 43.09
CA THR A 324 -46.21 57.83 42.67
C THR A 324 -46.49 58.93 41.67
N GLU A 325 -45.94 60.13 41.88
CA GLU A 325 -46.01 61.25 40.94
C GLU A 325 -45.41 60.90 39.56
N ALA A 326 -44.22 60.29 39.52
CA ALA A 326 -43.61 59.78 38.29
C ALA A 326 -44.49 58.75 37.56
N ARG A 327 -45.13 57.84 38.31
CA ARG A 327 -46.06 56.84 37.76
C ARG A 327 -47.35 57.47 37.24
N GLU A 328 -47.89 58.49 37.90
CA GLU A 328 -49.07 59.21 37.45
C GLU A 328 -48.81 60.05 36.20
N ILE A 329 -47.65 60.71 36.11
CA ILE A 329 -47.17 61.40 34.90
C ILE A 329 -47.05 60.37 33.77
N ALA A 330 -46.38 59.24 33.99
CA ALA A 330 -46.24 58.18 32.99
C ALA A 330 -47.59 57.59 32.54
N ALA A 331 -48.51 57.34 33.46
CA ALA A 331 -49.84 56.83 33.16
C ALA A 331 -50.65 57.83 32.34
N THR A 332 -50.56 59.12 32.68
CA THR A 332 -51.18 60.21 31.92
C THR A 332 -50.57 60.30 30.52
N TRP A 333 -49.24 60.21 30.41
CA TRP A 333 -48.53 60.35 29.15
C TRP A 333 -48.78 59.16 28.21
N LEU A 334 -48.72 57.93 28.69
CA LEU A 334 -49.04 56.75 27.89
C LEU A 334 -50.52 56.73 27.45
N LYS A 335 -51.44 57.33 28.23
CA LYS A 335 -52.87 57.42 27.86
C LYS A 335 -53.16 58.55 26.87
N HIS A 336 -52.53 59.71 27.01
CA HIS A 336 -52.90 60.94 26.29
C HIS A 336 -51.90 61.42 25.23
N LEU A 337 -50.64 60.97 25.27
CA LEU A 337 -49.69 61.21 24.17
C LEU A 337 -49.84 60.14 23.08
N ASN A 338 -49.65 60.54 21.82
CA ASN A 338 -49.74 59.66 20.66
C ASN A 338 -48.43 58.87 20.43
N VAL A 339 -48.01 58.10 21.43
CA VAL A 339 -46.81 57.25 21.36
C VAL A 339 -47.12 55.98 20.57
N HIS A 340 -46.27 55.65 19.59
CA HIS A 340 -46.44 54.44 18.79
C HIS A 340 -45.70 53.24 19.39
N GLU A 341 -44.45 53.41 19.80
CA GLU A 341 -43.58 52.36 20.30
C GLU A 341 -42.82 52.88 21.53
N CYS A 342 -42.70 52.07 22.58
CA CYS A 342 -42.11 52.51 23.85
C CYS A 342 -41.26 51.44 24.53
N VAL A 343 -40.19 51.87 25.18
CA VAL A 343 -39.47 51.12 26.23
C VAL A 343 -39.43 51.95 27.50
N LEU A 344 -39.73 51.33 28.65
CA LEU A 344 -39.49 51.95 29.95
C LEU A 344 -38.12 51.50 30.46
N ILE A 345 -37.30 52.43 30.91
CA ILE A 345 -35.96 52.20 31.44
C ILE A 345 -35.94 52.71 32.88
N VAL A 346 -35.85 51.83 33.85
CA VAL A 346 -35.91 52.21 35.27
C VAL A 346 -34.54 52.00 35.88
N TYR A 347 -33.97 53.06 36.47
CA TYR A 347 -32.58 53.05 36.94
C TYR A 347 -32.45 53.43 38.42
N SER A 348 -31.52 52.77 39.11
CA SER A 348 -30.98 53.26 40.37
C SER A 348 -29.52 52.81 40.55
N THR A 349 -29.28 51.78 41.35
CA THR A 349 -28.01 51.02 41.42
C THR A 349 -27.86 50.10 40.22
N ASP A 350 -28.97 49.59 39.68
CA ASP A 350 -29.06 48.79 38.47
C ASP A 350 -30.04 49.41 37.45
N VAL A 351 -29.87 49.09 36.17
CA VAL A 351 -30.76 49.54 35.09
C VAL A 351 -31.61 48.36 34.63
N ARG A 352 -32.93 48.53 34.63
CA ARG A 352 -33.92 47.55 34.18
C ARG A 352 -34.69 48.12 33.01
N THR A 353 -35.08 47.26 32.07
CA THR A 353 -35.87 47.67 30.91
C THR A 353 -37.16 46.87 30.83
N PHE A 354 -38.22 47.53 30.40
CA PHE A 354 -39.55 46.94 30.19
C PHE A 354 -39.98 47.27 28.77
N PRO A 355 -40.10 46.27 27.88
CA PRO A 355 -39.98 44.83 28.14
C PRO A 355 -38.53 44.38 28.44
N ALA A 356 -38.42 43.30 29.21
CA ALA A 356 -37.13 42.76 29.69
C ALA A 356 -36.31 42.05 28.60
N ASP A 357 -36.90 41.83 27.41
CA ASP A 357 -36.23 41.24 26.25
C ASP A 357 -35.40 42.25 25.44
N GLY A 358 -35.50 43.55 25.76
CA GLY A 358 -34.80 44.60 25.03
C GLY A 358 -35.49 45.03 23.72
N SER A 359 -36.78 44.74 23.55
CA SER A 359 -37.59 45.24 22.42
C SER A 359 -38.30 46.57 22.72
N LEU A 360 -38.84 47.22 21.69
CA LEU A 360 -39.80 48.32 21.82
C LEU A 360 -41.22 47.76 21.75
N THR A 361 -42.10 48.17 22.68
CA THR A 361 -43.51 47.73 22.72
C THR A 361 -44.39 48.62 21.86
N ASP A 362 -45.05 48.06 20.85
CA ASP A 362 -46.06 48.76 20.03
C ASP A 362 -47.35 49.04 20.83
N LEU A 363 -47.65 50.32 21.04
CA LEU A 363 -48.78 50.85 21.82
C LEU A 363 -49.98 51.29 20.96
N ARG A 364 -49.95 51.00 19.65
CA ARG A 364 -51.03 51.36 18.71
C ARG A 364 -52.21 50.39 18.79
N GLY A 365 -53.38 50.89 18.38
CA GLY A 365 -54.61 50.10 18.29
C GLY A 365 -55.14 49.59 19.64
N THR A 366 -56.05 48.62 19.59
CA THR A 366 -56.72 48.04 20.76
C THR A 366 -55.79 47.19 21.62
N GLU A 367 -54.86 46.44 21.01
CA GLU A 367 -53.81 45.72 21.74
C GLU A 367 -52.87 46.68 22.49
N GLY A 368 -52.63 47.86 21.91
CA GLY A 368 -51.81 48.91 22.51
C GLY A 368 -52.36 49.49 23.81
N ALA A 369 -53.67 49.40 24.06
CA ALA A 369 -54.23 49.74 25.37
C ALA A 369 -53.82 48.70 26.43
N ALA A 370 -54.01 47.40 26.13
CA ALA A 370 -53.61 46.32 27.02
C ALA A 370 -52.09 46.28 27.30
N LYS A 371 -51.27 46.61 26.30
CA LYS A 371 -49.81 46.74 26.43
C LYS A 371 -49.41 47.94 27.30
N ARG A 372 -50.10 49.08 27.20
CA ARG A 372 -49.91 50.22 28.14
C ARG A 372 -50.26 49.84 29.57
N ASP A 373 -51.38 49.17 29.78
CA ASP A 373 -51.78 48.67 31.10
C ASP A 373 -50.83 47.58 31.63
N GLN A 374 -50.13 46.84 30.77
CA GLN A 374 -49.05 45.93 31.17
C GLN A 374 -47.80 46.71 31.62
N LEU A 375 -47.28 47.63 30.80
CA LEU A 375 -46.10 48.42 31.13
C LEU A 375 -46.28 49.22 32.44
N LEU A 376 -47.48 49.77 32.69
CA LEU A 376 -47.81 50.45 33.94
C LEU A 376 -47.81 49.50 35.14
N ARG A 377 -48.34 48.27 35.01
CA ARG A 377 -48.28 47.25 36.08
C ARG A 377 -46.85 46.77 36.36
N GLU A 378 -46.02 46.68 35.33
CA GLU A 378 -44.59 46.34 35.49
C GLU A 378 -43.84 47.47 36.23
N LEU A 379 -44.16 48.74 35.94
CA LEU A 379 -43.63 49.91 36.65
C LEU A 379 -44.14 49.97 38.12
N GLU A 380 -45.41 49.65 38.37
CA GLU A 380 -46.00 49.59 39.72
C GLU A 380 -45.32 48.57 40.65
N ALA A 381 -44.76 47.49 40.10
CA ALA A 381 -44.09 46.45 40.87
C ALA A 381 -42.72 46.86 41.42
N ILE A 382 -42.17 48.00 40.98
CA ILE A 382 -40.82 48.45 41.36
C ILE A 382 -40.88 49.30 42.64
N GLN A 383 -39.97 48.99 43.57
CA GLN A 383 -39.74 49.77 44.77
C GLN A 383 -38.46 50.61 44.59
N PRO A 384 -38.51 51.95 44.70
CA PRO A 384 -37.32 52.78 44.60
C PRO A 384 -36.30 52.46 45.70
N GLY A 385 -35.02 52.64 45.42
CA GLY A 385 -33.89 52.43 46.33
C GLY A 385 -32.58 52.29 45.56
N GLY A 386 -31.47 52.65 46.20
CA GLY A 386 -30.15 52.75 45.55
C GLY A 386 -29.73 54.19 45.28
N TRP A 387 -28.64 54.37 44.53
CA TRP A 387 -28.13 55.67 44.06
C TRP A 387 -28.63 55.98 42.64
N THR A 388 -28.10 57.02 42.01
CA THR A 388 -28.66 57.64 40.78
C THR A 388 -27.68 57.46 39.60
N ASP A 389 -27.58 56.25 39.03
CA ASP A 389 -26.72 55.98 37.86
C ASP A 389 -27.39 56.38 36.53
N THR A 390 -27.61 57.68 36.36
CA THR A 390 -28.19 58.26 35.13
C THR A 390 -27.32 58.00 33.89
N LEU A 391 -26.00 57.78 34.05
CA LEU A 391 -25.12 57.48 32.91
C LEU A 391 -25.44 56.10 32.32
N ALA A 392 -25.57 55.07 33.15
CA ALA A 392 -25.97 53.75 32.70
C ALA A 392 -27.37 53.77 32.05
N ALA A 393 -28.29 54.58 32.58
CA ALA A 393 -29.63 54.76 32.01
C ALA A 393 -29.61 55.37 30.60
N PHE A 394 -28.81 56.42 30.37
CA PHE A 394 -28.65 56.99 29.03
C PHE A 394 -27.93 56.05 28.07
N GLN A 395 -26.85 55.38 28.51
CA GLN A 395 -26.18 54.36 27.70
C GLN A 395 -27.18 53.30 27.24
N LYS A 396 -28.03 52.82 28.16
CA LYS A 396 -29.07 51.85 27.82
C LYS A 396 -30.13 52.41 26.89
N ALA A 397 -30.52 53.68 27.01
CA ALA A 397 -31.49 54.32 26.12
C ALA A 397 -30.97 54.43 24.67
N TYR A 398 -29.70 54.79 24.48
CA TYR A 398 -29.08 54.90 23.15
C TYR A 398 -28.74 53.55 22.50
N GLU A 399 -28.95 52.41 23.19
CA GLU A 399 -28.95 51.08 22.54
C GLU A 399 -30.21 50.85 21.68
N TYR A 400 -31.28 51.63 21.88
CA TYR A 400 -32.54 51.52 21.14
C TYR A 400 -32.66 52.56 20.01
N ASP A 401 -33.31 52.18 18.91
CA ASP A 401 -33.65 53.08 17.80
C ASP A 401 -34.89 53.94 18.15
N VAL A 402 -34.69 54.91 19.04
CA VAL A 402 -35.71 55.87 19.52
C VAL A 402 -35.55 57.24 18.88
N ASP A 403 -36.66 57.96 18.71
CA ASP A 403 -36.67 59.33 18.18
C ASP A 403 -36.89 60.41 19.24
N THR A 404 -37.22 60.02 20.47
CA THR A 404 -37.36 60.93 21.61
C THR A 404 -37.02 60.17 22.91
N ILE A 405 -36.34 60.82 23.85
CA ILE A 405 -36.13 60.31 25.21
C ILE A 405 -36.88 61.21 26.19
N LEU A 406 -37.53 60.61 27.19
CA LEU A 406 -38.19 61.30 28.30
C LEU A 406 -37.52 60.86 29.61
N LEU A 407 -36.90 61.76 30.37
CA LEU A 407 -36.23 61.45 31.64
C LEU A 407 -36.99 62.05 32.82
N LEU A 408 -37.51 61.22 33.70
CA LEU A 408 -38.11 61.61 34.98
C LEU A 408 -37.08 61.35 36.10
N SER A 409 -36.65 62.41 36.80
CA SER A 409 -35.59 62.34 37.81
C SER A 409 -35.81 63.33 38.95
N ASP A 410 -35.59 62.91 40.20
CA ASP A 410 -35.59 63.79 41.38
C ASP A 410 -34.18 64.05 41.95
N GLY A 411 -33.17 63.45 41.32
CA GLY A 411 -31.76 63.57 41.70
C GLY A 411 -30.88 64.06 40.54
N ALA A 412 -29.74 64.62 40.92
CA ALA A 412 -28.61 64.84 40.04
C ALA A 412 -27.71 63.57 40.02
N PRO A 413 -26.91 63.32 38.97
CA PRO A 413 -26.22 62.05 38.79
C PRO A 413 -25.22 61.78 39.93
N SER A 414 -25.37 60.62 40.58
CA SER A 414 -24.57 60.25 41.76
C SER A 414 -24.21 58.76 41.74
N LYS A 415 -22.91 58.45 41.90
CA LYS A 415 -22.36 57.08 41.81
C LYS A 415 -22.06 56.43 43.16
N LEU A 416 -22.38 57.11 44.26
CA LEU A 416 -22.05 56.71 45.62
C LEU A 416 -23.22 56.99 46.55
N ALA A 417 -23.33 56.22 47.64
CA ALA A 417 -24.37 56.36 48.66
C ALA A 417 -24.37 57.71 49.43
N SER A 418 -23.51 58.66 49.06
CA SER A 418 -23.53 60.03 49.57
C SER A 418 -24.66 60.88 49.00
N GLY A 419 -25.26 60.49 47.87
CA GLY A 419 -26.32 61.27 47.19
C GLY A 419 -25.88 62.63 46.65
N ALA A 420 -24.58 62.93 46.69
CA ALA A 420 -24.01 64.20 46.25
C ALA A 420 -23.79 64.22 44.73
N TYR A 421 -24.05 65.38 44.12
CA TYR A 421 -23.79 65.65 42.71
C TYR A 421 -22.30 65.45 42.36
N GLN A 422 -22.04 64.88 41.18
CA GLN A 422 -20.69 64.66 40.67
C GLN A 422 -20.54 65.29 39.29
N ASP A 423 -19.92 66.48 39.21
CA ASP A 423 -19.71 67.19 37.95
C ASP A 423 -18.99 66.33 36.89
N ALA A 424 -17.98 65.55 37.30
CA ALA A 424 -17.28 64.63 36.40
C ALA A 424 -18.18 63.55 35.77
N LEU A 425 -19.29 63.17 36.42
CA LEU A 425 -20.30 62.25 35.89
C LEU A 425 -21.30 62.99 34.99
N ALA A 426 -21.71 64.20 35.39
CA ALA A 426 -22.53 65.08 34.55
C ALA A 426 -21.85 65.40 33.21
N GLN A 427 -20.54 65.70 33.20
CA GLN A 427 -19.78 65.92 31.96
C GLN A 427 -19.75 64.69 31.05
N GLN A 428 -19.69 63.47 31.59
CA GLN A 428 -19.79 62.23 30.80
C GLN A 428 -21.18 62.07 30.16
N ILE A 429 -22.24 62.38 30.91
CA ILE A 429 -23.61 62.37 30.38
C ILE A 429 -23.78 63.45 29.31
N TYR A 430 -23.28 64.67 29.52
CA TYR A 430 -23.30 65.73 28.50
C TYR A 430 -22.52 65.33 27.23
N GLN A 431 -21.38 64.63 27.36
CA GLN A 431 -20.63 64.14 26.22
C GLN A 431 -21.42 63.07 25.45
N LEU A 432 -22.07 62.13 26.15
CA LEU A 432 -22.92 61.11 25.54
C LEU A 432 -24.12 61.74 24.82
N CYS A 433 -24.81 62.69 25.45
CA CYS A 433 -25.91 63.44 24.81
C CYS A 433 -25.46 64.25 23.59
N ARG A 434 -24.22 64.77 23.55
CA ARG A 434 -23.66 65.43 22.36
C ARG A 434 -23.33 64.46 21.22
N GLN A 435 -23.07 63.19 21.52
CA GLN A 435 -22.85 62.14 20.52
C GLN A 435 -24.15 61.69 19.85
N HIS A 436 -25.29 61.95 20.50
CA HIS A 436 -26.64 61.60 20.07
C HIS A 436 -27.58 62.82 20.01
N ALA A 437 -27.06 63.96 19.54
CA ALA A 437 -27.79 65.24 19.53
C ALA A 437 -29.01 65.24 18.58
N GLU A 438 -29.15 64.22 17.74
CA GLU A 438 -30.31 63.96 16.89
C GLU A 438 -31.55 63.42 17.65
N VAL A 439 -31.38 62.90 18.87
CA VAL A 439 -32.46 62.39 19.71
C VAL A 439 -32.79 63.38 20.83
N PRO A 440 -33.88 64.17 20.76
CA PRO A 440 -34.25 65.10 21.81
C PRO A 440 -34.57 64.39 23.12
N VAL A 441 -33.89 64.83 24.20
CA VAL A 441 -34.10 64.37 25.56
C VAL A 441 -34.93 65.43 26.30
N ASN A 442 -36.21 65.15 26.55
CA ASN A 442 -37.01 66.00 27.42
C ASN A 442 -36.82 65.55 28.88
N THR A 443 -36.59 66.50 29.78
CA THR A 443 -36.24 66.21 31.17
C THR A 443 -37.29 66.77 32.12
N ILE A 444 -37.69 65.96 33.11
CA ILE A 444 -38.73 66.23 34.08
C ILE A 444 -38.08 66.13 35.46
N GLY A 445 -37.85 67.28 36.09
CA GLY A 445 -37.36 67.37 37.46
C GLY A 445 -38.54 67.22 38.42
N LEU A 446 -38.51 66.18 39.25
CA LEU A 446 -39.57 65.89 40.23
C LEU A 446 -39.20 66.44 41.62
N GLY A 447 -40.12 67.16 42.26
CA GLY A 447 -39.94 67.60 43.65
C GLY A 447 -39.15 68.91 43.77
N ASN A 448 -37.98 68.91 44.41
CA ASN A 448 -37.26 70.17 44.68
C ASN A 448 -36.39 70.62 43.49
N TYR A 449 -37.03 70.93 42.36
CA TYR A 449 -36.37 71.46 41.15
C TYR A 449 -35.80 72.89 41.32
N PHE A 450 -35.87 73.49 42.52
CA PHE A 450 -35.12 74.69 42.88
C PHE A 450 -33.68 74.39 43.30
N ASP A 451 -33.29 73.12 43.45
CA ASP A 451 -31.88 72.75 43.56
C ASP A 451 -31.11 73.20 42.32
N GLN A 452 -30.10 74.04 42.51
CA GLN A 452 -29.37 74.68 41.42
C GLN A 452 -28.51 73.68 40.63
N GLU A 453 -28.02 72.61 41.26
CA GLU A 453 -27.17 71.61 40.61
C GLU A 453 -28.02 70.63 39.79
N MET A 454 -29.11 70.12 40.37
CA MET A 454 -30.05 69.24 39.65
C MET A 454 -30.72 69.95 38.48
N SER A 455 -31.25 71.16 38.71
CA SER A 455 -31.96 71.89 37.66
C SER A 455 -31.02 72.35 36.54
N ALA A 456 -29.78 72.74 36.85
CA ALA A 456 -28.77 73.00 35.84
C ALA A 456 -28.43 71.74 35.02
N PHE A 457 -28.30 70.58 35.67
CA PHE A 457 -28.04 69.32 34.99
C PHE A 457 -29.17 68.95 34.01
N LEU A 458 -30.41 68.88 34.48
CA LEU A 458 -31.56 68.47 33.65
C LEU A 458 -31.83 69.46 32.50
N ARG A 459 -31.67 70.77 32.74
CA ARG A 459 -31.74 71.80 31.68
C ARG A 459 -30.62 71.68 30.66
N THR A 460 -29.40 71.34 31.10
CA THR A 460 -28.24 71.20 30.20
C THR A 460 -28.40 69.98 29.30
N VAL A 461 -28.87 68.85 29.82
CA VAL A 461 -29.18 67.64 29.03
C VAL A 461 -30.23 67.93 27.95
N ALA A 462 -31.33 68.58 28.31
CA ALA A 462 -32.38 68.96 27.35
C ALA A 462 -31.85 69.92 26.28
N ASN A 463 -31.17 70.99 26.68
CA ASN A 463 -30.64 71.99 25.75
C ASN A 463 -29.58 71.44 24.78
N ILE A 464 -28.76 70.47 25.20
CA ILE A 464 -27.75 69.82 24.34
C ILE A 464 -28.39 69.03 23.19
N THR A 465 -29.57 68.46 23.41
CA THR A 465 -30.25 67.54 22.47
C THR A 465 -31.44 68.19 21.75
N GLY A 466 -31.72 69.47 22.01
CA GLY A 466 -32.91 70.15 21.48
C GLY A 466 -34.24 69.72 22.14
N GLY A 467 -34.16 69.04 23.28
CA GLY A 467 -35.28 68.72 24.16
C GLY A 467 -35.75 69.90 25.02
N GLU A 468 -36.78 69.70 25.83
CA GLU A 468 -37.31 70.69 26.77
C GLU A 468 -37.21 70.21 28.23
N PHE A 469 -36.96 71.13 29.16
CA PHE A 469 -36.95 70.85 30.61
C PHE A 469 -38.23 71.35 31.28
N ARG A 470 -38.83 70.51 32.11
CA ARG A 470 -39.96 70.82 32.99
C ARG A 470 -39.62 70.48 34.44
N GLY A 471 -40.13 71.29 35.36
CA GLY A 471 -40.14 70.98 36.79
C GLY A 471 -41.59 70.82 37.24
N GLU A 472 -41.87 69.73 37.97
CA GLU A 472 -43.15 69.43 38.63
C GLU A 472 -42.91 69.38 40.15
#